data_AF-A0A3S1HNC3-F1
#
_entry.id   AF-A0A3S1HNC3-F1
#
_cell.length_a   1.000
_cell.length_b   1.000
_cell.length_c   1.000
_cell.angle_alpha   90.00
_cell.angle_beta   90.00
_cell.angle_gamma   90.00
#
_symmetry.space_group_name_H-M   'P 1'
#
loop_
_entity.id
_entity.type
_entity.pdbx_description
1 polymer ?
#
loop_
_entity_poly.entity_id
_entity_poly.type
_entity_poly.pdbx_seq_one_letter_code
_entity_poly.pdbx_strand_id
1 'polypeptide(L)' 'MRYALVNDERREAEPGVAGTCPGCGQPMIAKCGDQRIHHWAHRGMRTCDPWWEPETPWHRSWKAQFPPHWQEVVQQDE' A
#
# COMPACT_ATOMS: atom_id res chain seq x y z
N MET A 1 -3.43 0.39 -1.60
CA MET A 1 -2.57 0.17 -0.42
C MET A 1 -1.95 1.50 0.00
N ARG A 2 -1.64 1.71 1.28
CA ARG A 2 -0.96 2.92 1.75
C ARG A 2 0.54 2.83 1.51
N TYR A 3 1.14 1.65 1.66
CA TYR A 3 2.59 1.47 1.55
C TYR A 3 3.00 0.53 0.41
N ALA A 4 4.20 0.77 -0.13
CA ALA A 4 4.93 -0.12 -1.01
C ALA A 4 6.42 -0.10 -0.63
N LEU A 5 7.20 -1.04 -1.15
CA LEU A 5 8.65 -1.05 -1.02
C LEU A 5 9.27 -0.24 -2.17
N VAL A 6 10.09 0.74 -1.84
CA VAL A 6 10.88 1.54 -2.78
C VAL A 6 12.32 1.50 -2.27
N ASN A 7 13.23 0.92 -3.03
CA ASN A 7 14.60 0.62 -2.58
C ASN A 7 14.62 -0.15 -1.25
N ASP A 8 13.76 -1.17 -1.12
CA ASP A 8 13.55 -1.99 0.09
C ASP A 8 13.06 -1.22 1.34
N GLU A 9 12.79 0.08 1.20
CA GLU A 9 12.20 0.89 2.25
C GLU A 9 10.69 1.01 2.06
N ARG A 10 9.97 0.94 3.17
CA ARG A 10 8.52 1.08 3.17
C ARG A 10 8.11 2.55 3.05
N ARG A 11 7.47 2.90 1.94
CA ARG A 11 7.16 4.29 1.58
C ARG A 11 5.67 4.48 1.24
N GLU A 12 5.14 5.64 1.58
CA GLU A 12 3.84 6.09 1.05
C GLU A 12 3.96 6.51 -0.42
N ALA A 13 2.83 6.62 -1.11
CA ALA A 13 2.80 6.94 -2.53
C ALA A 13 3.16 8.41 -2.77
N GLU A 14 4.24 8.63 -3.53
CA GLU A 14 4.73 9.93 -3.97
C GLU A 14 4.68 10.01 -5.51
N PRO A 15 4.42 11.20 -6.10
CA PRO A 15 4.33 11.34 -7.55
C PRO A 15 5.60 10.85 -8.27
N GLY A 16 5.41 10.08 -9.34
CA GLY A 16 6.51 9.60 -10.19
C GLY A 16 7.30 8.41 -9.65
N VAL A 17 6.95 7.89 -8.47
CA VAL A 17 7.66 6.75 -7.87
C VAL A 17 7.01 5.41 -8.27
N ALA A 18 7.84 4.40 -8.50
CA ALA A 18 7.44 3.01 -8.64
C ALA A 18 7.97 2.21 -7.44
N GLY A 19 7.23 1.18 -7.06
CA GLY A 19 7.61 0.31 -5.94
C GLY A 19 7.14 -1.12 -6.16
N THR A 20 7.36 -1.97 -5.17
CA THR A 20 6.90 -3.36 -5.16
C THR A 20 5.94 -3.61 -4.01
N CYS A 21 4.98 -4.52 -4.24
CA CYS A 21 4.01 -4.90 -3.22
C CYS A 21 4.71 -5.70 -2.11
N PRO A 22 4.61 -5.29 -0.83
CA PRO A 22 5.23 -6.02 0.27
C PRO A 22 4.65 -7.43 0.46
N GLY A 23 3.43 -7.70 -0.04
CA GLY A 23 2.78 -9.01 0.11
C GLY A 23 3.08 -10.02 -1.00
N CYS A 24 3.39 -9.59 -2.22
CA CYS A 24 3.64 -10.52 -3.34
C CYS A 24 4.83 -10.17 -4.23
N GLY A 25 5.56 -9.10 -3.93
CA GLY A 25 6.69 -8.62 -4.72
C GLY A 25 6.34 -8.02 -6.09
N GLN A 26 5.06 -8.02 -6.50
CA GLN A 26 4.67 -7.55 -7.83
C GLN A 26 4.80 -6.02 -7.97
N PRO A 27 5.07 -5.50 -9.18
CA PRO A 27 5.22 -4.07 -9.42
C PRO A 27 3.96 -3.26 -9.10
N MET A 28 4.16 -2.11 -8.45
CA MET A 28 3.15 -1.13 -8.10
C MET A 28 3.47 0.25 -8.68
N ILE A 29 2.43 1.04 -8.89
CA ILE A 29 2.50 2.43 -9.35
C ILE A 29 1.86 3.35 -8.31
N ALA A 30 2.51 4.49 -8.05
CA ALA A 30 1.96 5.54 -7.22
C ALA A 30 0.82 6.25 -7.98
N LYS A 31 -0.36 6.34 -7.35
CA LYS A 31 -1.50 7.11 -7.83
C LYS A 31 -1.65 8.35 -6.96
N CYS A 32 -1.14 9.47 -7.47
CA CYS A 32 -1.06 10.75 -6.75
C CYS A 32 -1.74 11.86 -7.57
N GLY A 33 -3.07 11.81 -7.67
CA GLY A 33 -3.87 12.86 -8.30
C GLY A 33 -4.89 13.41 -7.32
N ASP A 34 -5.56 14.50 -7.68
CA ASP A 34 -6.34 15.30 -6.71
C ASP A 34 -7.70 14.69 -6.32
N GLN A 35 -8.16 13.67 -7.06
CA GLN A 35 -9.48 13.06 -6.85
C GLN A 35 -9.50 12.03 -5.72
N ARG A 36 -8.38 11.36 -5.44
CA ARG A 36 -8.30 10.26 -4.47
C ARG A 36 -7.03 10.42 -3.65
N ILE A 37 -7.08 9.96 -2.40
CA ILE A 37 -5.89 9.94 -1.53
C ILE A 37 -4.74 9.21 -2.23
N HIS A 38 -3.53 9.68 -2.02
CA HIS A 38 -2.34 9.06 -2.60
C HIS A 38 -2.25 7.60 -2.16
N HIS A 39 -2.17 6.69 -3.12
CA HIS A 39 -2.16 5.26 -2.83
C HIS A 39 -1.32 4.49 -3.85
N TRP A 40 -0.88 3.31 -3.44
CA TRP A 40 -0.25 2.35 -4.32
C TRP A 40 -1.29 1.44 -4.94
N ALA A 41 -1.17 1.24 -6.26
CA ALA A 41 -1.96 0.30 -7.04
C ALA A 41 -1.03 -0.68 -7.76
N HIS A 42 -1.44 -1.94 -7.90
CA HIS A 42 -0.72 -2.91 -8.71
C HIS A 42 -0.71 -2.44 -10.18
N ARG A 43 0.43 -2.62 -10.87
CA ARG A 43 0.52 -2.30 -12.31
C ARG A 43 -0.37 -3.23 -13.15
N GLY A 44 -0.51 -4.48 -12.73
CA GLY A 44 -1.37 -5.49 -13.36
C GLY A 44 -2.47 -5.97 -12.43
N MET A 45 -3.00 -7.16 -12.74
CA MET A 45 -3.99 -7.83 -11.91
C MET A 45 -3.43 -8.08 -10.50
N ARG A 46 -4.14 -7.61 -9.46
CA ARG A 46 -3.79 -7.93 -8.08
C ARG A 46 -4.11 -9.40 -7.81
N THR A 47 -3.13 -10.13 -7.31
CA THR A 47 -3.27 -11.56 -6.94
C THR A 47 -2.98 -11.83 -5.46
N CYS A 48 -2.50 -10.84 -4.71
CA CYS A 48 -1.97 -11.02 -3.37
C CYS A 48 -2.98 -10.89 -2.22
N ASP A 49 -4.17 -10.35 -2.49
CA ASP A 49 -5.20 -10.16 -1.49
C ASP A 49 -6.58 -10.22 -2.15
N PRO A 50 -7.26 -11.39 -2.07
CA PRO A 50 -8.63 -11.53 -2.56
C PRO A 50 -9.64 -10.80 -1.67
N TRP A 51 -9.28 -10.44 -0.43
CA TRP A 51 -10.15 -9.81 0.57
C TRP A 51 -9.89 -8.30 0.74
N TRP A 52 -9.16 -7.69 -0.19
CA TRP A 52 -8.87 -6.26 -0.13
C TRP A 52 -10.13 -5.41 -0.22
N GLU A 53 -10.16 -4.34 0.59
CA GLU A 53 -11.16 -3.29 0.53
C GLU A 53 -10.54 -1.91 0.27
N PRO A 54 -11.28 -0.99 -0.38
CA PRO A 54 -10.81 0.39 -0.58
C PRO A 54 -10.72 1.14 0.75
N GLU A 55 -9.63 1.89 0.94
CA GLU A 55 -9.44 2.68 2.15
C GLU A 55 -9.85 4.13 1.96
N THR A 56 -10.60 4.65 2.93
CA THR A 56 -10.99 6.05 3.03
C THR A 56 -10.07 6.80 4.00
N PRO A 57 -10.11 8.15 4.04
CA PRO A 57 -9.39 8.92 5.05
C PRO A 57 -9.67 8.45 6.48
N TRP A 58 -10.91 8.07 6.79
CA TRP A 58 -11.29 7.56 8.12
C TRP A 58 -10.50 6.30 8.50
N HIS A 59 -10.41 5.32 7.59
CA HIS A 59 -9.64 4.09 7.81
C HIS A 59 -8.15 4.41 8.07
N ARG A 60 -7.57 5.34 7.31
CA ARG A 60 -6.17 5.76 7.50
C ARG A 60 -5.96 6.47 8.84
N SER A 61 -6.85 7.37 9.21
CA SER A 61 -6.78 8.08 10.49
C SER A 61 -6.88 7.11 11.67
N TRP A 62 -7.73 6.09 11.57
CA TRP A 62 -7.83 5.07 12.59
C TRP A 62 -6.53 4.24 12.69
N LYS A 63 -6.03 3.72 11.56
CA LYS A 63 -4.76 2.96 11.52
C LYS A 63 -3.55 3.78 11.99
N ALA A 64 -3.56 5.09 11.76
CA ALA A 64 -2.49 6.00 12.16
C ALA A 64 -2.33 6.16 13.68
N GLN A 65 -3.28 5.67 14.49
CA GLN A 65 -3.13 5.60 15.95
C GLN A 65 -2.16 4.50 16.41
N PHE A 66 -1.73 3.63 15.49
CA PHE A 66 -0.79 2.53 15.76
C PHE A 66 0.55 2.75 15.05
N PRO A 67 1.66 2.18 15.56
CA PRO A 67 2.97 2.29 14.93
C PRO A 67 2.93 1.88 13.44
N PRO A 68 3.69 2.57 12.56
CA PRO A 68 3.68 2.26 11.12
C PRO A 68 4.01 0.81 10.80
N HIS A 69 4.91 0.19 11.57
CA HIS A 69 5.33 -1.20 11.41
C HIS A 69 4.27 -2.22 11.85
N TRP A 70 3.09 -1.80 12.32
CA TRP A 70 1.93 -2.68 12.57
C TRP A 70 0.89 -2.60 11.47
N GLN A 71 0.89 -1.53 10.68
CA GLN A 71 -0.10 -1.31 9.63
C GLN A 71 0.31 -2.11 8.40
N GLU A 72 -0.63 -2.69 7.64
CA GLU A 72 -0.38 -3.39 6.35
C GLU A 72 0.86 -4.30 6.37
N VAL A 73 1.01 -5.10 7.43
CA VAL A 73 2.03 -6.15 7.54
C VAL A 73 1.39 -7.48 7.18
N VAL A 74 2.03 -8.24 6.29
CA VAL A 74 1.59 -9.60 5.99
C VAL A 74 2.06 -10.52 7.10
N GLN A 75 1.12 -11.19 7.75
CA GLN A 75 1.39 -12.28 8.68
C GLN A 75 1.30 -13.61 7.92
N GLN A 76 2.13 -14.56 8.31
CA GLN A 76 2.08 -15.92 7.79
C GLN A 76 1.72 -16.84 8.95
N ASP A 77 0.82 -17.78 8.68
CA ASP A 77 0.54 -18.86 9.61
C ASP A 77 1.73 -19.85 9.61
N GLU A 78 2.04 -20.44 10.77
CA GLU A 78 2.99 -21.55 10.89
C GLU A 78 2.40 -22.89 10.43
#